data_AF-A0AAV2H6W9-F1
#
_entry.id   AF-A0AAV2H6W9-F1
#
_cell.length_a   1.000
_cell.length_b   1.000
_cell.length_c   1.000
_cell.angle_alpha   90.00
_cell.angle_beta   90.00
_cell.angle_gamma   90.00
#
_symmetry.space_group_name_H-M   'P 1'
#
loop_
_entity.id
_entity.type
_entity.pdbx_description
1 polymer ?
#
loop_
_entity_poly.entity_id
_entity_poly.type
_entity_poly.pdbx_seq_one_letter_code
_entity_poly.pdbx_strand_id
1 'polypeptide(L)'
;DVNTCLNNRRDSPLFLAVKLSHASIVRTLLLSPGCDLAHQNINYYSPIDLSLVMVYDNQKEPRQSACWNILEMLLEAGAEPACPDAMLYVIRTALKLNDDQFILRLICTLIDYSRSIELHSLLLCKLHRNQPLYSGEFFDEFLERGSDYTVKLIKFCSSKENLQHIVACFPFYLDSHWDSRHRRDSLFIKLVVYLSVVGWKWTDQADIDCMAKISPGLAQWCHRATRTPISLTHACRVSLTSSSYARQFILPSKIPSMLLSYLNYTDVD
;
A
#
# COMPACT_ATOMS: atom_id res chain seq x y z
N ASP A 1 -13.82 -1.94 -32.69
CA ASP A 1 -12.68 -1.84 -31.75
C ASP A 1 -13.27 -1.71 -30.34
N VAL A 2 -12.72 -2.44 -29.37
CA VAL A 2 -13.21 -2.47 -27.97
C VAL A 2 -12.97 -1.16 -27.22
N ASN A 3 -12.15 -0.26 -27.76
CA ASN A 3 -11.82 1.02 -27.14
C ASN A 3 -12.53 2.23 -27.79
N THR A 4 -13.39 2.01 -28.79
CA THR A 4 -14.08 3.11 -29.47
C THR A 4 -14.98 3.88 -28.50
N CYS A 5 -14.76 5.19 -28.40
CA CYS A 5 -15.59 6.09 -27.60
C CYS A 5 -17.05 6.02 -28.05
N LEU A 6 -17.97 5.81 -27.10
CA LEU A 6 -19.39 5.59 -27.38
C LEU A 6 -20.25 6.85 -27.23
N ASN A 7 -19.68 7.97 -26.77
CA ASN A 7 -20.41 9.22 -26.56
C ASN A 7 -19.51 10.46 -26.66
N ASN A 8 -20.14 11.64 -26.63
CA ASN A 8 -19.46 12.94 -26.69
C ASN A 8 -18.57 13.24 -25.46
N ARG A 9 -18.68 12.45 -24.39
CA ARG A 9 -17.80 12.54 -23.21
C ARG A 9 -16.54 11.70 -23.34
N ARG A 10 -16.33 11.09 -24.52
CA ARG A 10 -15.23 10.17 -24.79
C ARG A 10 -15.21 9.00 -23.81
N ASP A 11 -16.38 8.56 -23.33
CA ASP A 11 -16.45 7.37 -22.47
C ASP A 11 -16.22 6.13 -23.36
N SER A 12 -15.22 5.31 -23.01
CA SER A 12 -15.00 4.01 -23.63
C SER A 12 -16.07 3.00 -23.18
N PRO A 13 -16.20 1.84 -23.86
CA PRO A 13 -17.10 0.78 -23.42
C PRO A 13 -16.82 0.32 -21.99
N LEU A 14 -15.53 0.19 -21.61
CA LEU A 14 -15.13 -0.16 -20.26
C LEU A 14 -15.55 0.91 -19.25
N PHE A 15 -15.30 2.19 -19.56
CA PHE A 15 -15.69 3.30 -18.70
C PHE A 15 -17.21 3.32 -18.45
N LEU A 16 -18.03 3.12 -19.48
CA LEU A 16 -19.50 3.05 -19.34
C LEU A 16 -19.95 1.83 -18.54
N ALA A 17 -19.33 0.67 -18.75
CA ALA A 17 -19.65 -0.54 -17.99
C ALA A 17 -19.38 -0.36 -16.49
N VAL A 18 -18.27 0.31 -16.13
CA VAL A 18 -17.96 0.71 -14.75
C VAL A 18 -19.02 1.68 -14.25
N LYS A 19 -19.29 2.77 -14.97
CA LYS A 19 -20.27 3.81 -14.61
C LYS A 19 -21.67 3.30 -14.31
N LEU A 20 -22.09 2.24 -15.02
CA LEU A 20 -23.40 1.63 -14.86
C LEU A 20 -23.40 0.45 -13.87
N SER A 21 -22.27 0.17 -13.22
CA SER A 21 -22.07 -0.96 -12.30
C SER A 21 -22.35 -2.33 -12.93
N HIS A 22 -22.08 -2.48 -14.23
CA HIS A 22 -22.34 -3.72 -14.98
C HIS A 22 -21.14 -4.69 -14.91
N ALA A 23 -20.97 -5.34 -13.75
CA ALA A 23 -19.81 -6.20 -13.48
C ALA A 23 -19.58 -7.33 -14.52
N SER A 24 -20.63 -7.93 -15.07
CA SER A 24 -20.53 -8.96 -16.11
C SER A 24 -19.95 -8.42 -17.42
N ILE A 25 -20.32 -7.19 -17.80
CA ILE A 25 -19.80 -6.51 -18.98
C ILE A 25 -18.34 -6.10 -18.74
N VAL A 26 -18.03 -5.55 -17.56
CA VAL A 26 -16.64 -5.23 -17.18
C VAL A 26 -15.74 -6.46 -17.32
N ARG A 27 -16.14 -7.61 -16.74
CA ARG A 27 -15.39 -8.87 -16.87
C ARG A 27 -15.15 -9.26 -18.33
N THR A 28 -16.19 -9.16 -19.17
CA THR A 28 -16.09 -9.51 -20.60
C THR A 28 -15.13 -8.58 -21.34
N LEU A 29 -15.16 -7.29 -21.04
CA LEU A 29 -14.28 -6.29 -21.65
C LEU A 29 -12.82 -6.49 -21.20
N LEU A 30 -12.57 -6.76 -19.92
CA LEU A 30 -11.22 -7.03 -19.41
C LEU A 30 -10.59 -8.29 -20.03
N LEU A 31 -11.41 -9.28 -20.40
CA LEU A 31 -10.95 -10.48 -21.12
C LEU A 31 -10.74 -10.24 -22.62
N SER A 32 -11.18 -9.11 -23.15
CA SER A 32 -11.07 -8.82 -24.58
C SER A 32 -9.65 -8.35 -24.94
N PRO A 33 -9.01 -8.95 -25.96
CA PRO A 33 -7.67 -8.53 -26.39
C PRO A 33 -7.61 -7.05 -26.76
N GLY A 34 -6.61 -6.34 -26.23
CA GLY A 34 -6.39 -4.93 -26.51
C GLY A 34 -7.32 -3.98 -25.77
N CYS A 35 -8.06 -4.43 -24.75
CA CYS A 35 -8.82 -3.52 -23.89
C CYS A 35 -7.89 -2.50 -23.21
N ASP A 36 -8.17 -1.21 -23.41
CA ASP A 36 -7.40 -0.11 -22.84
C ASP A 36 -7.92 0.23 -21.44
N LEU A 37 -7.14 -0.19 -20.43
CA LEU A 37 -7.42 0.09 -19.01
C LEU A 37 -7.11 1.54 -18.62
N ALA A 38 -6.30 2.25 -19.41
CA ALA A 38 -5.85 3.59 -19.14
C ALA A 38 -6.66 4.67 -19.89
N HIS A 39 -7.63 4.26 -20.73
CA HIS A 39 -8.44 5.20 -21.51
C HIS A 39 -9.11 6.25 -20.62
N GLN A 40 -8.84 7.52 -20.91
CA GLN A 40 -9.37 8.65 -20.16
C GLN A 40 -10.58 9.28 -20.85
N ASN A 41 -11.61 9.62 -20.07
CA ASN A 41 -12.71 10.45 -20.56
C ASN A 41 -12.34 11.94 -20.64
N ILE A 42 -13.29 12.81 -21.01
CA ILE A 42 -13.06 14.27 -21.08
C ILE A 42 -12.62 14.93 -19.76
N ASN A 43 -12.88 14.28 -18.63
CA ASN A 43 -12.49 14.74 -17.29
C ASN A 43 -11.17 14.11 -16.82
N TYR A 44 -10.45 13.42 -17.71
CA TYR A 44 -9.21 12.71 -17.42
C TYR A 44 -9.35 11.53 -16.45
N TYR A 45 -10.57 11.04 -16.22
CA TYR A 45 -10.79 9.82 -15.43
C TYR A 45 -10.59 8.57 -16.27
N SER A 46 -9.77 7.66 -15.75
CA SER A 46 -9.71 6.27 -16.19
C SER A 46 -10.85 5.44 -15.57
N PRO A 47 -11.09 4.20 -16.04
CA PRO A 47 -12.03 3.27 -15.42
C PRO A 47 -11.77 3.03 -13.93
N ILE A 48 -10.51 2.92 -13.50
CA ILE A 48 -10.19 2.70 -12.08
C ILE A 48 -10.48 3.96 -11.24
N ASP A 49 -10.15 5.15 -11.75
CA ASP A 49 -10.47 6.42 -11.07
C ASP A 49 -11.97 6.55 -10.80
N LEU A 50 -12.79 6.24 -11.82
CA LEU A 50 -14.24 6.23 -11.67
C LEU A 50 -14.71 5.16 -10.68
N SER A 51 -14.15 3.95 -10.74
CA SER A 51 -14.55 2.86 -9.85
C SER A 51 -14.37 3.22 -8.38
N LEU A 52 -13.27 3.91 -8.03
CA LEU A 52 -13.02 4.40 -6.66
C LEU A 52 -14.11 5.35 -6.18
N VAL A 53 -14.49 6.33 -7.03
CA VAL A 53 -15.57 7.28 -6.74
C VAL A 53 -16.90 6.54 -6.57
N MET A 54 -17.20 5.60 -7.47
CA MET A 54 -18.44 4.85 -7.41
C MET A 54 -18.58 3.99 -6.17
N VAL A 55 -17.50 3.33 -5.74
CA VAL A 55 -17.49 2.51 -4.53
C VAL A 55 -17.83 3.35 -3.30
N TYR A 56 -17.32 4.59 -3.24
CA TYR A 56 -17.61 5.54 -2.17
C TYR A 56 -19.04 6.11 -2.26
N ASP A 57 -19.45 6.63 -3.41
CA ASP A 57 -20.75 7.28 -3.58
C ASP A 57 -21.92 6.30 -3.39
N ASN A 58 -21.73 5.03 -3.77
CA ASN A 58 -22.78 3.99 -3.72
C ASN A 58 -22.72 3.15 -2.43
N GLN A 59 -21.98 3.57 -1.40
CA GLN A 59 -21.83 2.80 -0.15
C GLN A 59 -23.14 2.40 0.52
N LYS A 60 -24.20 3.20 0.36
CA LYS A 60 -25.52 2.99 0.98
C LYS A 60 -26.52 2.35 0.04
N GLU A 61 -26.13 2.11 -1.21
CA GLU A 61 -27.01 1.58 -2.23
C GLU A 61 -26.92 0.05 -2.32
N PRO A 62 -27.99 -0.64 -2.75
CA PRO A 62 -27.97 -2.10 -2.94
C PRO A 62 -26.94 -2.56 -3.97
N ARG A 63 -26.46 -1.65 -4.83
CA ARG A 63 -25.44 -1.92 -5.86
C ARG A 63 -24.00 -1.86 -5.35
N GLN A 64 -23.78 -1.54 -4.08
CA GLN A 64 -22.44 -1.39 -3.50
C GLN A 64 -21.54 -2.61 -3.76
N SER A 65 -22.08 -3.83 -3.66
CA SER A 65 -21.33 -5.07 -3.91
C SER A 65 -20.81 -5.13 -5.35
N ALA A 66 -21.61 -4.71 -6.33
CA ALA A 66 -21.18 -4.66 -7.73
C ALA A 66 -20.05 -3.65 -7.93
N CYS A 67 -20.10 -2.49 -7.26
CA CYS A 67 -19.04 -1.48 -7.36
C CYS A 67 -17.70 -1.99 -6.79
N TRP A 68 -17.71 -2.66 -5.63
CA TRP A 68 -16.50 -3.29 -5.08
C TRP A 68 -15.97 -4.38 -6.02
N ASN A 69 -16.82 -5.28 -6.50
CA ASN A 69 -16.40 -6.34 -7.43
C ASN A 69 -15.76 -5.76 -8.70
N ILE A 70 -16.26 -4.62 -9.20
CA ILE A 70 -15.68 -3.94 -10.36
C ILE A 70 -14.31 -3.35 -10.04
N LEU A 71 -14.15 -2.70 -8.89
CA LEU A 71 -12.85 -2.19 -8.43
C LEU A 71 -11.84 -3.34 -8.31
N GLU A 72 -12.22 -4.45 -7.68
CA GLU A 72 -11.39 -5.65 -7.53
C GLU A 72 -10.93 -6.18 -8.90
N MET A 73 -11.86 -6.36 -9.85
CA MET A 73 -11.53 -6.81 -11.21
C MET A 73 -10.56 -5.87 -11.94
N LEU A 74 -10.70 -4.55 -11.76
CA LEU A 74 -9.80 -3.57 -12.38
C LEU A 74 -8.40 -3.62 -11.75
N LEU A 75 -8.31 -3.77 -10.43
CA LEU A 75 -7.03 -3.92 -9.72
C LEU A 75 -6.31 -5.21 -10.14
N GLU A 76 -7.03 -6.33 -10.22
CA GLU A 76 -6.50 -7.61 -10.70
C GLU A 76 -5.99 -7.54 -12.14
N ALA A 77 -6.68 -6.77 -12.99
CA ALA A 77 -6.27 -6.53 -14.36
C ALA A 77 -5.04 -5.60 -14.49
N GLY A 78 -4.55 -5.03 -13.38
CA GLY A 78 -3.43 -4.10 -13.38
C GLY A 78 -3.78 -2.70 -13.90
N ALA A 79 -5.03 -2.26 -13.72
CA ALA A 79 -5.41 -0.89 -14.07
C ALA A 79 -4.70 0.12 -13.15
N GLU A 80 -4.19 1.19 -13.76
CA GLU A 80 -3.45 2.25 -13.07
C GLU A 80 -4.27 3.55 -13.03
N PRO A 81 -4.22 4.30 -11.91
CA PRO A 81 -4.94 5.57 -11.78
C PRO A 81 -4.33 6.60 -12.72
N ALA A 82 -5.17 7.27 -13.48
CA ALA A 82 -4.74 8.35 -14.37
C ALA A 82 -5.00 9.73 -13.76
N CYS A 83 -5.93 9.82 -12.81
CA CYS A 83 -6.30 11.05 -12.13
C CYS A 83 -6.10 10.94 -10.60
N PRO A 84 -4.99 11.46 -10.06
CA PRO A 84 -4.72 11.48 -8.61
C PRO A 84 -5.80 12.14 -7.76
N ASP A 85 -6.65 12.97 -8.36
CA ASP A 85 -7.72 13.70 -7.68
C ASP A 85 -8.94 12.84 -7.37
N ALA A 86 -9.17 11.74 -8.12
CA ALA A 86 -10.24 10.80 -7.80
C ALA A 86 -10.00 10.14 -6.43
N MET A 87 -8.80 9.59 -6.21
CA MET A 87 -8.42 9.01 -4.93
C MET A 87 -8.34 10.07 -3.82
N LEU A 88 -7.92 11.30 -4.16
CA LEU A 88 -7.97 12.42 -3.21
C LEU A 88 -9.40 12.66 -2.72
N TYR A 89 -10.36 12.79 -3.64
CA TYR A 89 -11.76 13.03 -3.29
C TYR A 89 -12.30 11.97 -2.34
N VAL A 90 -12.08 10.70 -2.67
CA VAL A 90 -12.57 9.55 -1.89
C VAL A 90 -11.95 9.52 -0.49
N ILE A 91 -10.62 9.52 -0.39
CA ILE A 91 -9.92 9.43 0.91
C ILE A 91 -10.18 10.68 1.76
N ARG A 92 -10.13 11.87 1.17
CA ARG A 92 -10.37 13.13 1.88
C ARG A 92 -11.79 13.17 2.45
N THR A 93 -12.79 12.77 1.67
CA THR A 93 -14.18 12.81 2.11
C THR A 93 -14.43 11.76 3.19
N ALA A 94 -13.90 10.54 3.02
CA ALA A 94 -14.00 9.49 4.04
C ALA A 94 -13.37 9.90 5.37
N LEU A 95 -12.15 10.47 5.35
CA LEU A 95 -11.48 10.96 6.55
C LEU A 95 -12.27 12.10 7.22
N LYS A 96 -12.78 13.05 6.42
CA LYS A 96 -13.60 14.17 6.94
C LYS A 96 -14.88 13.69 7.62
N LEU A 97 -15.46 12.58 7.15
CA LEU A 97 -16.67 11.97 7.73
C LEU A 97 -16.37 10.91 8.79
N ASN A 98 -15.09 10.66 9.12
CA ASN A 98 -14.63 9.58 10.00
C ASN A 98 -15.19 8.20 9.59
N ASP A 99 -15.23 7.92 8.29
CA ASP A 99 -15.66 6.63 7.75
C ASP A 99 -14.50 5.62 7.76
N ASP A 100 -14.15 5.18 8.97
CA ASP A 100 -13.01 4.29 9.22
C ASP A 100 -13.16 2.96 8.49
N GLN A 101 -14.38 2.43 8.46
CA GLN A 101 -14.70 1.14 7.85
C GLN A 101 -14.45 1.17 6.34
N PHE A 102 -14.86 2.25 5.67
CA PHE A 102 -14.56 2.39 4.26
C PHE A 102 -13.06 2.50 3.98
N ILE A 103 -12.32 3.31 4.77
CA ILE A 103 -10.88 3.49 4.56
C ILE A 103 -10.14 2.16 4.75
N LEU A 104 -10.44 1.44 5.83
CA LEU A 104 -9.85 0.12 6.09
C LEU A 104 -10.17 -0.87 4.98
N ARG A 105 -11.44 -0.93 4.54
CA ARG A 105 -11.85 -1.81 3.44
C ARG A 105 -11.14 -1.45 2.14
N LEU A 106 -11.01 -0.17 1.82
CA LEU A 106 -10.30 0.30 0.65
C LEU A 106 -8.82 -0.12 0.70
N ILE A 107 -8.15 0.13 1.83
CA ILE A 107 -6.74 -0.27 2.01
C ILE A 107 -6.58 -1.78 1.85
N CYS A 108 -7.44 -2.60 2.48
CA CYS A 108 -7.40 -4.05 2.35
C CYS A 108 -7.63 -4.49 0.89
N THR A 109 -8.61 -3.90 0.21
CA THR A 109 -8.88 -4.21 -1.21
C THR A 109 -7.67 -3.89 -2.10
N LEU A 110 -7.00 -2.77 -1.87
CA LEU A 110 -5.77 -2.42 -2.58
C LEU A 110 -4.64 -3.41 -2.26
N ILE A 111 -4.48 -3.80 -0.99
CA ILE A 111 -3.51 -4.81 -0.56
C ILE A 111 -3.78 -6.15 -1.22
N ASP A 112 -5.03 -6.58 -1.34
CA ASP A 112 -5.35 -7.92 -1.83
C ASP A 112 -5.17 -8.00 -3.34
N TYR A 113 -5.73 -7.02 -4.07
CA TYR A 113 -5.89 -7.12 -5.52
C TYR A 113 -4.87 -6.32 -6.35
N SER A 114 -4.16 -5.35 -5.76
CA SER A 114 -3.23 -4.51 -6.51
C SER A 114 -1.76 -4.88 -6.30
N ARG A 115 -0.95 -4.63 -7.33
CA ARG A 115 0.52 -4.70 -7.30
C ARG A 115 1.16 -3.38 -7.76
N SER A 116 0.36 -2.32 -7.84
CA SER A 116 0.79 -1.02 -8.35
C SER A 116 1.54 -0.23 -7.29
N ILE A 117 2.79 0.14 -7.61
CA ILE A 117 3.59 1.04 -6.80
C ILE A 117 2.98 2.45 -6.83
N GLU A 118 2.38 2.86 -7.95
CA GLU A 118 1.78 4.18 -8.10
C GLU A 118 0.53 4.33 -7.22
N LEU A 119 -0.37 3.32 -7.21
CA LEU A 119 -1.53 3.30 -6.30
C LEU A 119 -1.09 3.32 -4.84
N HIS A 120 -0.04 2.58 -4.49
CA HIS A 120 0.50 2.57 -3.14
C HIS A 120 1.06 3.94 -2.73
N SER A 121 1.88 4.55 -3.57
CA SER A 121 2.42 5.90 -3.36
C SER A 121 1.30 6.92 -3.20
N LEU A 122 0.29 6.85 -4.08
CA LEU A 122 -0.87 7.73 -4.06
C LEU A 122 -1.66 7.56 -2.75
N LEU A 123 -1.95 6.33 -2.35
CA LEU A 123 -2.65 6.01 -1.10
C LEU A 123 -1.96 6.65 0.10
N LEU A 124 -0.65 6.43 0.26
CA LEU A 124 0.12 6.97 1.38
C LEU A 124 0.17 8.49 1.35
N CYS A 125 0.39 9.08 0.18
CA CYS A 125 0.40 10.52 -0.01
C CYS A 125 -0.95 11.15 0.39
N LYS A 126 -2.08 10.53 0.00
CA LYS A 126 -3.41 11.05 0.33
C LYS A 126 -3.76 10.85 1.81
N LEU A 127 -3.39 9.73 2.42
CA LEU A 127 -3.55 9.53 3.87
C LEU A 127 -2.77 10.58 4.65
N HIS A 128 -1.46 10.72 4.36
CA HIS A 128 -0.59 11.69 5.00
C HIS A 128 -1.11 13.14 4.88
N ARG A 129 -1.40 13.59 3.65
CA ARG A 129 -1.83 14.98 3.40
C ARG A 129 -3.17 15.35 4.04
N ASN A 130 -4.08 14.38 4.17
CA ASN A 130 -5.43 14.63 4.67
C ASN A 130 -5.62 14.20 6.13
N GLN A 131 -4.57 13.71 6.77
CA GLN A 131 -4.58 13.36 8.19
C GLN A 131 -5.14 14.46 9.10
N PRO A 132 -4.83 15.76 8.91
CA PRO A 132 -5.35 16.81 9.79
C PRO A 132 -6.89 16.96 9.75
N LEU A 133 -7.56 16.36 8.75
CA LEU A 133 -9.01 16.37 8.63
C LEU A 133 -9.67 15.25 9.45
N TYR A 134 -8.89 14.28 9.92
CA TYR A 134 -9.36 13.09 10.60
C TYR A 134 -9.32 13.30 12.12
N SER A 135 -10.42 12.96 12.79
CA SER A 135 -10.52 13.05 14.25
C SER A 135 -10.80 11.71 14.93
N GLY A 136 -10.76 10.61 14.19
CA GLY A 136 -10.89 9.26 14.74
C GLY A 136 -9.59 8.69 15.30
N GLU A 137 -9.67 7.49 15.87
CA GLU A 137 -8.57 6.84 16.61
C GLU A 137 -7.83 5.76 15.79
N PHE A 138 -8.25 5.51 14.53
CA PHE A 138 -7.74 4.39 13.72
C PHE A 138 -6.59 4.78 12.79
N PHE A 139 -6.05 5.99 12.88
CA PHE A 139 -5.07 6.47 11.89
C PHE A 139 -3.78 5.64 11.89
N ASP A 140 -3.27 5.29 13.08
CA ASP A 140 -2.13 4.38 13.21
C ASP A 140 -2.41 3.02 12.54
N GLU A 141 -3.66 2.52 12.59
CA GLU A 141 -4.03 1.26 11.91
C GLU A 141 -4.03 1.44 10.38
N PHE A 142 -4.47 2.57 9.84
CA PHE A 142 -4.40 2.83 8.40
C PHE A 142 -2.96 2.78 7.89
N LEU A 143 -2.02 3.35 8.64
CA LEU A 143 -0.60 3.33 8.31
C LEU A 143 0.02 1.94 8.46
N GLU A 144 -0.36 1.18 9.49
CA GLU A 144 0.07 -0.21 9.64
C GLU A 144 -0.40 -1.10 8.48
N ARG A 145 -1.66 -0.95 8.06
CA ARG A 145 -2.18 -1.66 6.88
C ARG A 145 -1.49 -1.18 5.60
N GLY A 146 -1.25 0.12 5.45
CA GLY A 146 -0.42 0.65 4.37
C GLY A 146 0.95 -0.06 4.33
N SER A 147 1.57 -0.31 5.50
CA SER A 147 2.85 -1.01 5.58
C SER A 147 2.78 -2.46 5.10
N ASP A 148 1.64 -3.14 5.29
CA ASP A 148 1.43 -4.47 4.73
C ASP A 148 1.43 -4.42 3.20
N TYR A 149 0.82 -3.38 2.62
CA TYR A 149 0.92 -3.15 1.18
C TYR A 149 2.37 -2.90 0.74
N THR A 150 3.12 -2.07 1.49
CA THR A 150 4.54 -1.82 1.22
C THR A 150 5.34 -3.12 1.21
N VAL A 151 5.11 -3.99 2.19
CA VAL A 151 5.78 -5.29 2.32
C VAL A 151 5.40 -6.23 1.18
N LYS A 152 4.12 -6.26 0.78
CA LYS A 152 3.66 -6.98 -0.42
C LYS A 152 4.48 -6.52 -1.63
N LEU A 153 4.58 -5.21 -1.87
CA LEU A 153 5.32 -4.69 -3.01
C LEU A 153 6.82 -5.00 -2.95
N ILE A 154 7.45 -4.91 -1.77
CA ILE A 154 8.86 -5.31 -1.58
C ILE A 154 9.07 -6.78 -1.97
N LYS A 155 8.15 -7.67 -1.57
CA LYS A 155 8.22 -9.09 -1.92
C LYS A 155 8.09 -9.35 -3.43
N PHE A 156 7.22 -8.59 -4.11
CA PHE A 156 6.99 -8.74 -5.56
C PHE A 156 8.06 -8.06 -6.43
N CYS A 157 8.72 -7.01 -5.93
CA CYS A 157 9.66 -6.21 -6.71
C CYS A 157 11.10 -6.68 -6.51
N SER A 158 11.74 -7.16 -7.58
CA SER A 158 13.17 -7.54 -7.54
C SER A 158 14.10 -6.46 -8.11
N SER A 159 13.57 -5.48 -8.85
CA SER A 159 14.37 -4.44 -9.49
C SER A 159 14.74 -3.33 -8.49
N LYS A 160 15.98 -2.84 -8.57
CA LYS A 160 16.46 -1.72 -7.76
C LYS A 160 15.59 -0.46 -7.91
N GLU A 161 15.11 -0.16 -9.13
CA GLU A 161 14.28 1.02 -9.41
C GLU A 161 12.97 0.98 -8.63
N ASN A 162 12.23 -0.13 -8.72
CA ASN A 162 10.98 -0.31 -7.94
C ASN A 162 11.21 -0.21 -6.43
N LEU A 163 12.29 -0.81 -5.90
CA LEU A 163 12.62 -0.70 -4.48
C LEU A 163 12.94 0.75 -4.09
N GLN A 164 13.61 1.51 -4.96
CA GLN A 164 13.87 2.94 -4.74
C GLN A 164 12.58 3.75 -4.68
N HIS A 165 11.60 3.46 -5.55
CA HIS A 165 10.27 4.09 -5.47
C HIS A 165 9.53 3.77 -4.17
N ILE A 166 9.66 2.53 -3.68
CA ILE A 166 9.08 2.13 -2.39
C ILE A 166 9.76 2.89 -1.23
N VAL A 167 11.09 2.97 -1.22
CA VAL A 167 11.84 3.73 -0.20
C VAL A 167 11.49 5.21 -0.24
N ALA A 168 11.27 5.78 -1.43
CA ALA A 168 10.84 7.17 -1.58
C ALA A 168 9.47 7.47 -0.94
N CYS A 169 8.66 6.44 -0.63
CA CYS A 169 7.40 6.59 0.09
C CYS A 169 7.56 6.67 1.62
N PHE A 170 8.74 6.36 2.17
CA PHE A 170 8.97 6.34 3.62
C PHE A 170 8.69 7.66 4.34
N PRO A 171 8.98 8.84 3.75
CA PRO A 171 8.59 10.12 4.34
C PRO A 171 7.09 10.22 4.64
N PHE A 172 6.21 9.59 3.85
CA PHE A 172 4.78 9.60 4.13
C PHE A 172 4.42 8.88 5.43
N TYR A 173 5.16 7.84 5.81
CA TYR A 173 5.01 7.23 7.14
C TYR A 173 5.67 8.08 8.23
N LEU A 174 6.88 8.58 7.96
CA LEU A 174 7.70 9.27 8.95
C LEU A 174 7.06 10.57 9.42
N ASP A 175 6.56 11.34 8.47
CA ASP A 175 6.05 12.69 8.68
C ASP A 175 4.54 12.69 9.00
N SER A 176 3.87 11.53 8.91
CA SER A 176 2.50 11.39 9.44
C SER A 176 2.51 11.48 10.96
N HIS A 177 1.40 11.97 11.52
CA HIS A 177 1.16 11.95 12.96
C HIS A 177 0.87 10.52 13.41
N TRP A 178 1.50 10.11 14.51
CA TRP A 178 1.36 8.79 15.11
C TRP A 178 0.93 8.97 16.56
N ASP A 179 -0.13 8.27 16.95
CA ASP A 179 -0.56 8.26 18.34
C ASP A 179 0.41 7.44 19.20
N SER A 180 0.95 6.35 18.63
CA SER A 180 1.95 5.52 19.28
C SER A 180 3.30 5.53 18.57
N ARG A 181 4.29 6.14 19.22
CA ARG A 181 5.71 6.07 18.78
C ARG A 181 6.21 4.63 18.63
N HIS A 182 5.77 3.72 19.49
CA HIS A 182 6.17 2.32 19.42
C HIS A 182 5.66 1.65 18.14
N ARG A 183 4.41 1.91 17.73
CA ARG A 183 3.84 1.37 16.48
C ARG A 183 4.62 1.85 15.27
N ARG A 184 4.90 3.15 15.21
CA ARG A 184 5.76 3.76 14.18
C ARG A 184 7.13 3.10 14.10
N ASP A 185 7.84 3.01 15.22
CA ASP A 185 9.19 2.46 15.25
C ASP A 185 9.19 0.97 14.85
N SER A 186 8.18 0.19 15.29
CA SER A 186 7.96 -1.21 14.89
C SER A 186 7.71 -1.36 13.38
N LEU A 187 6.90 -0.47 12.79
CA LEU A 187 6.66 -0.45 11.34
C LEU A 187 7.95 -0.22 10.58
N PHE A 188 8.77 0.76 10.96
CA PHE A 188 10.02 1.03 10.26
C PHE A 188 11.03 -0.10 10.38
N ILE A 189 11.13 -0.73 11.56
CA ILE A 189 11.96 -1.93 11.74
C ILE A 189 11.51 -3.02 10.76
N LYS A 190 10.19 -3.28 10.68
CA LYS A 190 9.62 -4.24 9.72
C LYS A 190 10.02 -3.91 8.29
N LEU A 191 9.77 -2.69 7.81
CA LEU A 191 10.09 -2.30 6.43
C LEU A 191 11.58 -2.40 6.11
N VAL A 192 12.44 -1.94 7.02
CA VAL A 192 13.89 -2.00 6.88
C VAL A 192 14.40 -3.43 6.77
N VAL A 193 13.87 -4.34 7.60
CA VAL A 193 14.22 -5.77 7.57
C VAL A 193 13.84 -6.37 6.22
N TYR A 194 12.61 -6.15 5.74
CA TYR A 194 12.15 -6.69 4.46
C TYR A 194 12.98 -6.17 3.28
N LEU A 195 13.26 -4.86 3.23
CA LEU A 195 14.12 -4.30 2.19
C LEU A 195 15.54 -4.90 2.21
N SER A 196 16.13 -5.02 3.40
CA SER A 196 17.48 -5.58 3.54
C SER A 196 17.53 -7.05 3.09
N VAL A 197 16.48 -7.82 3.37
CA VAL A 197 16.35 -9.22 2.94
C VAL A 197 16.27 -9.34 1.42
N VAL A 198 15.52 -8.46 0.75
CA VAL A 198 15.43 -8.43 -0.72
C VAL A 198 16.70 -7.86 -1.37
N GLY A 199 17.70 -7.48 -0.56
CA GLY A 199 19.02 -7.06 -1.03
C GLY A 199 19.16 -5.55 -1.23
N TRP A 200 18.25 -4.74 -0.66
CA TRP A 200 18.43 -3.29 -0.61
C TRP A 200 19.71 -2.95 0.15
N LYS A 201 20.55 -2.12 -0.47
CA LYS A 201 21.80 -1.67 0.14
C LYS A 201 21.60 -0.25 0.66
N TRP A 202 21.69 -0.08 1.97
CA TRP A 202 21.60 1.21 2.68
C TRP A 202 22.85 2.07 2.48
N THR A 203 23.25 2.30 1.22
CA THR A 203 24.48 3.04 0.89
C THR A 203 24.26 4.54 0.73
N ASP A 204 23.02 4.96 0.48
CA ASP A 204 22.68 6.38 0.39
C ASP A 204 22.67 7.00 1.79
N GLN A 205 23.38 8.11 1.96
CA GLN A 205 23.39 8.86 3.21
C GLN A 205 21.99 9.40 3.53
N ALA A 206 21.19 9.75 2.51
CA ALA A 206 19.82 10.21 2.71
C ALA A 206 18.94 9.14 3.36
N ASP A 207 19.10 7.87 2.98
CA ASP A 207 18.36 6.75 3.58
C ASP A 207 18.77 6.55 5.05
N ILE A 208 20.08 6.63 5.34
CA ILE A 208 20.59 6.50 6.71
C ILE A 208 20.11 7.65 7.59
N ASP A 209 20.12 8.88 7.07
CA ASP A 209 19.63 10.07 7.77
C ASP A 209 18.12 9.98 8.03
N CYS A 210 17.35 9.45 7.07
CA CYS A 210 15.93 9.14 7.26
C CYS A 210 15.73 8.14 8.42
N MET A 211 16.52 7.06 8.45
CA MET A 211 16.47 6.09 9.56
C MET A 211 16.90 6.70 10.89
N ALA A 212 17.84 7.65 10.88
CA ALA A 212 18.35 8.30 12.09
C ALA A 212 17.27 9.18 12.76
N LYS A 213 16.38 9.79 11.96
CA LYS A 213 15.21 10.53 12.46
C LYS A 213 14.22 9.64 13.20
N ILE A 214 14.11 8.37 12.82
CA ILE A 214 13.24 7.38 13.47
C ILE A 214 13.90 6.89 14.76
N SER A 215 15.09 6.29 14.60
CA SER A 215 15.86 5.71 15.70
C SER A 215 17.35 5.68 15.34
N PRO A 216 18.22 6.27 16.17
CA PRO A 216 19.67 6.18 15.99
C PRO A 216 20.18 4.73 15.93
N GLY A 217 19.52 3.82 16.66
CA GLY A 217 19.85 2.39 16.64
C GLY A 217 19.54 1.73 15.30
N LEU A 218 18.43 2.11 14.66
CA LEU A 218 18.04 1.62 13.34
C LEU A 218 19.01 2.12 12.26
N ALA A 219 19.38 3.40 12.30
CA ALA A 219 20.38 3.96 11.39
C ALA A 219 21.75 3.29 11.54
N GLN A 220 22.20 3.07 12.78
CA GLN A 220 23.44 2.36 13.03
C GLN A 220 23.38 0.92 12.50
N TRP A 221 22.23 0.26 12.60
CA TRP A 221 22.02 -1.07 12.04
C TRP A 221 22.10 -1.06 10.51
N CYS A 222 21.38 -0.17 9.83
CA CYS A 222 21.45 -0.01 8.37
C CYS A 222 22.88 0.26 7.90
N HIS A 223 23.61 1.14 8.59
CA HIS A 223 25.01 1.44 8.30
C HIS A 223 25.91 0.21 8.44
N ARG A 224 25.72 -0.60 9.50
CA ARG A 224 26.49 -1.83 9.73
C ARG A 224 26.14 -2.92 8.71
N ALA A 225 24.88 -3.04 8.30
CA ALA A 225 24.42 -3.99 7.31
C ALA A 225 25.16 -3.84 5.96
N THR A 226 25.63 -2.64 5.61
CA THR A 226 26.44 -2.43 4.41
C THR A 226 27.86 -3.02 4.51
N ARG A 227 28.39 -3.17 5.73
CA ARG A 227 29.78 -3.58 5.99
C ARG A 227 29.91 -5.06 6.34
N THR A 228 28.87 -5.66 6.89
CA THR A 228 28.83 -7.09 7.23
C THR A 228 27.56 -7.70 6.63
N PRO A 229 27.66 -8.69 5.73
CA PRO A 229 26.48 -9.36 5.20
C PRO A 229 25.67 -9.92 6.38
N ILE A 230 24.40 -9.54 6.46
CA ILE A 230 23.53 -9.91 7.56
C ILE A 230 23.34 -11.43 7.49
N SER A 231 23.97 -12.18 8.40
CA SER A 231 23.59 -13.57 8.57
C SER A 231 22.14 -13.59 9.06
N LEU A 232 21.35 -14.56 8.59
CA LEU A 232 19.94 -14.70 8.97
C LEU A 232 19.79 -14.75 10.51
N THR A 233 20.77 -15.33 11.20
CA THR A 233 20.93 -15.35 12.66
C THR A 233 21.08 -13.95 13.27
N HIS A 234 21.76 -13.03 12.60
CA HIS A 234 21.93 -11.65 13.05
C HIS A 234 20.65 -10.82 12.87
N ALA A 235 19.95 -10.96 11.74
CA ALA A 235 18.62 -10.36 11.54
C ALA A 235 17.63 -10.84 12.62
N CYS A 236 17.64 -12.16 12.90
CA CYS A 236 16.83 -12.75 13.96
C CYS A 236 17.16 -12.17 15.34
N ARG A 237 18.44 -12.05 15.69
CA ARG A 237 18.85 -11.47 16.99
C ARG A 237 18.44 -10.01 17.14
N VAL A 238 18.55 -9.20 16.08
CA VAL A 238 18.22 -7.77 16.16
C VAL A 238 16.73 -7.55 16.37
N SER A 239 15.87 -8.26 15.61
CA SER A 239 14.41 -8.20 15.79
C SER A 239 13.97 -8.76 17.16
N LEU A 240 14.66 -9.78 17.69
CA LEU A 240 14.50 -10.26 19.08
C LEU A 240 14.83 -9.18 20.11
N THR A 241 15.90 -8.41 19.92
CA THR A 241 16.36 -7.40 20.88
C THR A 241 15.58 -6.09 20.84
N SER A 242 14.87 -5.80 19.74
CA SER A 242 14.02 -4.61 19.62
C SER A 242 12.63 -4.77 20.25
N SER A 243 12.27 -5.97 20.72
CA SER A 243 11.05 -6.21 21.48
C SER A 243 11.19 -5.69 22.93
N SER A 244 10.18 -4.99 23.43
CA SER A 244 10.08 -4.52 24.82
C SER A 244 10.14 -5.61 25.89
N TYR A 245 10.06 -6.89 25.48
CA TYR A 245 10.19 -8.07 26.34
C TYR A 245 11.61 -8.66 26.42
N ALA A 246 12.60 -8.06 25.74
CA ALA A 246 13.94 -8.63 25.60
C ALA A 246 14.74 -8.81 26.92
N ARG A 247 14.28 -8.27 28.05
CA ARG A 247 14.99 -8.35 29.34
C ARG A 247 14.61 -9.55 30.22
N GLN A 248 13.68 -10.42 29.82
CA GLN A 248 13.20 -11.49 30.71
C GLN A 248 13.59 -12.93 30.32
N PHE A 249 14.33 -13.19 29.24
CA PHE A 249 14.63 -14.58 28.86
C PHE A 249 16.04 -14.79 28.29
N ILE A 250 16.95 -15.29 29.14
CA ILE A 250 17.96 -16.29 28.75
C ILE A 250 17.43 -17.64 29.23
N LEU A 251 16.44 -18.15 28.51
CA LEU A 251 16.01 -19.55 28.43
C LEU A 251 15.63 -19.74 26.95
N PRO A 252 15.76 -20.96 26.37
CA PRO A 252 15.69 -21.18 24.92
C PRO A 252 14.37 -20.63 24.39
N SER A 253 14.43 -19.42 23.86
CA SER A 253 13.31 -18.51 23.82
C SER A 253 12.59 -18.68 22.50
N LYS A 254 11.27 -18.76 22.60
CA LYS A 254 10.34 -18.71 21.47
C LYS A 254 10.74 -17.54 20.58
N ILE A 255 11.19 -17.86 19.37
CA ILE A 255 11.44 -16.92 18.29
C ILE A 255 10.21 -15.98 18.18
N PRO A 256 10.38 -14.65 18.03
CA PRO A 256 9.27 -13.70 17.94
C PRO A 256 8.36 -14.10 16.80
N SER A 257 7.05 -13.99 16.96
CA SER A 257 6.08 -14.41 15.92
C SER A 257 6.37 -13.81 14.56
N MET A 258 6.89 -12.58 14.46
CA MET A 258 7.29 -11.96 13.19
C MET A 258 8.47 -12.68 12.50
N LEU A 259 9.47 -13.11 13.28
CA LEU A 259 10.58 -13.94 12.80
C LEU A 259 10.17 -15.40 12.61
N LEU A 260 9.23 -15.90 13.42
CA LEU A 260 8.67 -17.22 13.27
C LEU A 260 7.82 -17.29 11.99
N SER A 261 7.04 -16.26 11.66
CA SER A 261 6.31 -16.12 10.39
C SER A 261 7.27 -16.00 9.21
N TYR A 262 8.38 -15.27 9.39
CA TYR A 262 9.43 -15.19 8.37
C TYR A 262 10.24 -16.49 8.22
N LEU A 263 10.49 -17.25 9.30
CA LEU A 263 11.25 -18.51 9.30
C LEU A 263 10.38 -19.73 8.99
N ASN A 264 9.10 -19.71 9.35
CA ASN A 264 8.15 -20.81 9.15
C ASN A 264 7.66 -20.91 7.72
N TYR A 265 8.16 -20.09 6.78
CA TYR A 265 8.11 -20.34 5.33
C TYR A 265 6.84 -21.12 4.91
N THR A 266 5.69 -20.62 5.37
CA THR A 266 4.37 -21.02 4.89
C THR A 266 3.93 -20.09 3.76
N ASP A 267 4.75 -19.04 3.51
CA ASP A 267 4.64 -18.05 2.45
C ASP A 267 5.83 -18.08 1.48
N VAL A 268 6.57 -19.19 1.45
CA VAL A 268 7.44 -19.52 0.31
C VAL A 268 7.04 -20.89 -0.19
N ASP A 269 6.00 -20.86 -1.01
CA ASP A 269 5.97 -21.56 -2.28
C ASP A 269 6.01 -20.51 -3.39
#